data_AF-A0A8S4CZP5-F1
#
_entry.id   AF-A0A8S4CZP5-F1
#
_cell.length_a   1.000
_cell.length_b   1.000
_cell.length_c   1.000
_cell.angle_alpha   90.00
_cell.angle_beta   90.00
_cell.angle_gamma   90.00
#
_symmetry.space_group_name_H-M   'P 1'
#
loop_
_entity.id
_entity.type
_entity.pdbx_description
1 polymer ?
#
loop_
_entity_poly.entity_id
_entity_poly.type
_entity_poly.pdbx_seq_one_letter_code
_entity_poly.pdbx_strand_id
1 'polypeptide(L)'
;MEVKWPVSLVLNHKAVACYQMIFRHLFYCKHVERLLCRVWLYNKVVKRFSEARLYADAFALRQRMLSCIQHLQYYMCVEVIEPSWCQLIQSLDKKRAL
;
A
#
# COMPACT_ATOMS: atom_id res chain seq x y z
N MET A 1 -0.36 15.68 15.02
CA MET A 1 -1.52 14.89 15.48
C MET A 1 -1.43 14.85 16.99
N GLU A 2 -2.14 15.76 17.68
CA GLU A 2 -2.19 15.76 19.15
C GLU A 2 -3.20 14.70 19.60
N VAL A 3 -2.71 13.70 20.34
CA VAL A 3 -3.57 12.72 21.01
C VAL A 3 -3.95 13.32 22.35
N LYS A 4 -5.24 13.61 22.55
CA LYS A 4 -5.75 14.17 23.80
C LYS A 4 -5.67 13.12 24.92
N TRP A 5 -5.37 13.59 26.13
CA TRP A 5 -5.52 12.78 27.34
C TRP A 5 -6.96 12.28 27.45
N PRO A 6 -7.23 11.04 27.88
CA PRO A 6 -6.31 10.01 28.38
C PRO A 6 -5.76 9.06 27.30
N VAL A 7 -6.19 9.20 26.04
CA VAL A 7 -5.83 8.26 24.96
C VAL A 7 -4.33 8.23 24.68
N SER A 8 -3.62 9.31 24.98
CA SER A 8 -2.16 9.39 24.89
C SER A 8 -1.40 8.43 25.82
N LEU A 9 -2.06 7.93 26.88
CA LEU A 9 -1.50 6.90 27.76
C LEU A 9 -1.38 5.55 27.06
N VAL A 10 -2.31 5.24 26.16
CA VAL A 10 -2.35 3.99 25.40
C VAL A 10 -1.64 4.16 24.05
N LEU A 11 -1.92 5.26 23.34
CA LEU A 11 -1.29 5.61 22.07
C LEU A 11 -0.15 6.60 22.31
N ASN A 12 1.01 6.05 22.68
CA ASN A 12 2.22 6.85 22.88
C ASN A 12 2.80 7.39 21.55
N HIS A 13 3.68 8.39 21.64
CA HIS A 13 4.31 9.01 20.48
C HIS A 13 5.13 8.04 19.62
N LYS A 14 5.75 7.00 20.23
CA LYS A 14 6.54 5.99 19.50
C LYS A 14 5.64 5.13 18.62
N ALA A 15 4.51 4.66 19.14
CA ALA A 15 3.53 3.87 18.41
C ALA A 15 2.95 4.69 17.23
N VAL A 16 2.59 5.95 17.48
CA VAL A 16 2.11 6.86 16.43
C VAL A 16 3.15 7.04 15.33
N ALA A 17 4.43 7.24 15.68
CA ALA A 17 5.50 7.37 14.69
C ALA A 17 5.65 6.09 13.84
N CYS A 18 5.59 4.90 14.45
CA CYS A 18 5.62 3.63 13.71
C CYS A 18 4.44 3.51 12.73
N TYR A 19 3.22 3.85 13.15
CA TYR A 19 2.05 3.86 12.26
C TYR A 19 2.21 4.87 11.12
N GLN A 20 2.77 6.04 11.38
CA GLN A 20 3.05 7.04 10.34
C GLN A 20 4.08 6.52 9.32
N MET A 21 5.11 5.80 9.75
CA MET A 21 6.08 5.19 8.84
C MET A 21 5.43 4.15 7.92
N ILE A 22 4.60 3.27 8.49
CA ILE A 22 3.84 2.26 7.72
C ILE A 22 2.93 2.96 6.72
N PHE A 23 2.14 3.94 7.18
CA PHE A 23 1.25 4.71 6.32
C PHE A 23 2.00 5.39 5.16
N ARG A 24 3.12 6.06 5.45
CA ARG A 24 3.94 6.73 4.44
C ARG A 24 4.43 5.74 3.37
N HIS A 25 4.85 4.55 3.78
CA HIS A 25 5.29 3.51 2.86
C HIS A 25 4.13 3.01 1.97
N LEU A 26 3.00 2.62 2.57
CA LEU A 26 1.81 2.15 1.85
C LEU A 26 1.28 3.21 0.87
N PHE A 27 1.24 4.46 1.32
CA PHE A 27 0.81 5.60 0.51
C PHE A 27 1.71 5.77 -0.72
N TYR A 28 3.02 5.66 -0.55
CA TYR A 28 3.96 5.75 -1.66
C TYR A 28 3.79 4.58 -2.66
N CYS A 29 3.62 3.35 -2.17
CA CYS A 29 3.33 2.21 -3.03
C CYS A 29 2.06 2.43 -3.86
N LYS A 30 0.99 2.94 -3.24
CA LYS A 30 -0.25 3.26 -3.93
C LYS A 30 -0.09 4.38 -4.95
N HIS A 31 0.75 5.37 -4.64
CA HIS A 31 1.08 6.45 -5.57
C HIS A 31 1.80 5.92 -6.82
N VAL A 32 2.82 5.08 -6.65
CA VAL A 32 3.56 4.46 -7.76
C VAL A 32 2.65 3.59 -8.62
N GLU A 33 1.78 2.78 -8.02
CA GLU A 33 0.78 1.99 -8.75
C GLU A 33 -0.09 2.89 -9.65
N ARG A 34 -0.59 4.01 -9.11
CA ARG A 34 -1.40 4.98 -9.87
C ARG A 34 -0.62 5.59 -11.03
N LEU A 35 0.66 5.93 -10.84
CA LEU A 35 1.52 6.43 -11.92
C LEU A 35 1.67 5.39 -13.04
N LEU A 36 1.96 4.14 -12.70
CA LEU A 36 2.08 3.04 -13.67
C LEU A 36 0.77 2.80 -14.43
N CYS A 37 -0.37 2.94 -13.77
CA CYS A 37 -1.70 2.85 -14.40
C CYS A 37 -2.00 4.06 -15.31
N ARG A 38 -1.55 5.27 -14.97
CA ARG A 38 -1.71 6.44 -15.85
C ARG A 38 -0.94 6.27 -17.15
N VAL A 39 0.29 5.77 -17.10
CA VAL A 39 1.09 5.48 -18.30
C VAL A 39 0.37 4.51 -19.24
N TRP A 40 -0.37 3.55 -18.70
CA TRP A 40 -1.19 2.64 -19.51
C TRP A 40 -2.30 3.36 -20.31
N LEU A 41 -2.92 4.40 -19.76
CA LEU A 41 -3.97 5.16 -20.45
C LEU A 41 -3.42 5.87 -21.69
N TYR A 42 -2.24 6.49 -21.57
CA TYR A 42 -1.54 7.12 -22.71
C TYR A 42 -1.12 6.07 -23.75
N ASN A 43 -0.66 4.90 -23.31
CA ASN A 43 -0.22 3.82 -24.19
C ASN A 43 -1.35 3.19 -25.01
N LYS A 44 -2.61 3.21 -24.53
CA LYS A 44 -3.77 2.75 -25.32
C LYS A 44 -3.99 3.56 -26.59
N VAL A 45 -3.58 4.84 -26.60
CA VAL A 45 -3.65 5.72 -27.75
C VAL A 45 -2.54 5.38 -28.75
N VAL A 46 -1.32 5.12 -28.26
CA VAL A 46 -0.14 4.79 -29.08
C VAL A 46 -0.27 3.44 -29.81
N LYS A 47 -0.97 2.46 -29.21
CA LYS A 47 -1.25 1.16 -29.84
C LYS A 47 -2.05 1.23 -31.15
N ARG A 48 -2.65 2.37 -31.48
CA ARG A 48 -3.37 2.60 -32.74
C ARG A 48 -2.45 2.99 -33.90
N PHE A 49 -1.18 3.28 -33.61
CA PHE A 49 -0.20 3.68 -34.61
C PHE A 49 0.74 2.51 -34.96
N SER A 50 1.26 2.52 -36.18
CA SER A 50 2.16 1.49 -36.72
C SER A 50 3.45 1.29 -35.90
N GLU A 51 3.86 2.30 -35.13
CA GLU A 51 5.05 2.33 -34.29
C GLU A 51 4.90 1.58 -32.95
N ALA A 52 3.72 1.04 -32.64
CA ALA A 52 3.44 0.37 -31.37
C ALA A 52 4.40 -0.79 -31.03
N ARG A 53 4.98 -1.44 -32.04
CA ARG A 53 5.99 -2.51 -31.86
C ARG A 53 7.28 -2.00 -31.23
N LEU A 54 7.68 -0.75 -31.48
CA LEU A 54 8.90 -0.15 -30.93
C LEU A 54 8.83 0.03 -29.40
N TYR A 55 7.61 0.06 -28.86
CA TYR A 55 7.36 0.26 -27.42
C TYR A 55 6.99 -1.03 -26.68
N ALA A 56 7.06 -2.19 -27.35
CA ALA A 56 6.66 -3.48 -26.76
C ALA A 56 7.43 -3.80 -25.46
N ASP A 57 8.74 -3.59 -25.45
CA ASP A 57 9.59 -3.85 -24.29
C ASP A 57 9.26 -2.90 -23.13
N ALA A 58 9.00 -1.63 -23.41
CA ALA A 58 8.56 -0.67 -22.42
C ALA A 58 7.20 -1.06 -21.81
N PHE A 59 6.28 -1.62 -22.60
CA PHE A 59 4.99 -2.11 -22.10
C PHE A 59 5.16 -3.35 -21.21
N ALA A 60 6.01 -4.28 -21.61
CA ALA A 60 6.32 -5.48 -20.81
C ALA A 60 6.95 -5.09 -19.48
N LEU A 61 7.92 -4.17 -19.48
CA LEU A 61 8.53 -3.64 -18.27
C LEU A 61 7.50 -2.98 -17.34
N ARG A 62 6.64 -2.11 -17.87
CA ARG A 62 5.58 -1.45 -17.10
C ARG A 62 4.64 -2.47 -16.45
N GLN A 63 4.26 -3.54 -17.16
CA GLN A 63 3.42 -4.60 -16.61
C GLN A 63 4.11 -5.35 -15.47
N ARG A 64 5.39 -5.67 -15.61
CA ARG A 64 6.18 -6.32 -14.56
C ARG A 64 6.29 -5.45 -13.31
N MET A 65 6.55 -4.16 -13.49
CA MET A 65 6.58 -3.19 -12.38
C MET A 65 5.22 -3.09 -11.68
N LEU A 66 4.12 -3.05 -12.46
CA LEU A 66 2.77 -2.99 -11.90
C LEU A 66 2.44 -4.26 -11.10
N SER A 67 2.74 -5.43 -11.65
CA SER A 67 2.52 -6.70 -10.94
C SER A 67 3.33 -6.77 -9.65
N CYS A 68 4.59 -6.32 -9.67
CA CYS A 68 5.44 -6.27 -8.48
C CYS A 68 4.83 -5.40 -7.38
N ILE A 69 4.41 -4.16 -7.70
CA ILE A 69 3.84 -3.26 -6.68
C ILE A 69 2.48 -3.74 -6.16
N GLN A 70 1.71 -4.44 -6.99
CA GLN A 70 0.43 -5.03 -6.56
C GLN A 70 0.64 -6.21 -5.62
N HIS A 71 1.56 -7.13 -5.95
CA HIS A 71 1.90 -8.24 -5.06
C HIS A 71 2.49 -7.76 -3.74
N LEU A 72 3.36 -6.75 -3.77
CA LEU A 72 3.94 -6.17 -2.56
C LEU A 72 2.86 -5.55 -1.66
N GLN A 73 1.95 -4.75 -2.23
CA GLN A 73 0.83 -4.16 -1.48
C GLN A 73 -0.10 -5.23 -0.91
N TYR A 74 -0.41 -6.26 -1.70
CA TYR A 74 -1.23 -7.38 -1.25
C TYR A 74 -0.60 -8.08 -0.04
N TYR A 75 0.68 -8.44 -0.13
CA TYR A 75 1.40 -9.07 0.96
C TYR A 75 1.38 -8.20 2.24
N MET A 76 1.72 -6.91 2.13
CA MET A 76 1.73 -6.03 3.29
C MET A 76 0.35 -5.89 3.95
N CYS A 77 -0.70 -5.71 3.15
CA CYS A 77 -2.04 -5.45 3.70
C CYS A 77 -2.71 -6.74 4.20
N VAL A 78 -2.74 -7.78 3.37
CA VAL A 78 -3.54 -8.99 3.61
C VAL A 78 -2.79 -10.02 4.44
N GLU A 79 -1.50 -10.25 4.15
CA GLU A 79 -0.73 -11.30 4.82
C GLU A 79 -0.05 -10.82 6.10
N VAL A 80 0.11 -9.51 6.29
CA VAL A 80 0.83 -8.95 7.44
C VAL A 80 -0.06 -8.08 8.32
N ILE A 81 -0.64 -7.00 7.78
CA ILE A 81 -1.40 -6.02 8.58
C ILE A 81 -2.71 -6.62 9.10
N GLU A 82 -3.51 -7.23 8.23
CA GLU A 82 -4.80 -7.82 8.59
C GLU A 82 -4.70 -8.89 9.69
N PRO A 83 -3.81 -9.90 9.61
CA PRO A 83 -3.69 -10.91 10.67
C PRO A 83 -3.14 -10.30 11.97
N SER A 84 -2.20 -9.36 11.89
CA SER A 84 -1.68 -8.68 13.09
C SER A 84 -2.77 -7.86 13.78
N TRP A 85 -3.65 -7.23 13.01
CA TRP A 85 -4.81 -6.52 13.53
C TRP A 85 -5.81 -7.47 14.20
N CYS A 86 -6.14 -8.58 13.55
CA CYS A 86 -7.00 -9.62 14.13
C CYS A 86 -6.45 -10.11 15.48
N GLN A 87 -5.15 -10.38 15.57
CA GLN A 87 -4.49 -10.80 16.82
C GLN A 87 -4.58 -9.75 17.93
N LEU A 88 -4.42 -8.47 17.57
CA LEU A 88 -4.56 -7.35 18.50
C LEU A 88 -5.98 -7.29 19.07
N ILE A 89 -7.00 -7.32 18.22
CA ILE A 89 -8.41 -7.24 18.63
C ILE A 89 -8.77 -8.41 19.54
N GLN A 90 -8.39 -9.64 19.17
CA GLN A 90 -8.63 -10.83 20.01
C GLN A 90 -7.96 -10.71 21.39
N SER A 91 -6.77 -10.13 21.44
CA SER A 91 -6.04 -9.92 22.70
C SER A 91 -6.70 -8.85 23.58
N LEU A 92 -7.27 -7.81 22.97
CA LEU A 92 -8.01 -6.76 23.68
C LEU A 92 -9.34 -7.30 24.23
N ASP A 93 -10.08 -8.10 23.45
CA ASP A 93 -11.35 -8.68 23.86
C ASP A 93 -11.18 -9.67 25.03
N LYS A 94 -10.14 -10.52 24.99
CA LYS A 94 -9.80 -11.42 26.10
C LYS A 94 -9.53 -10.67 27.40
N LYS A 95 -8.88 -9.51 27.34
CA LYS A 95 -8.58 -8.68 28.51
C LYS A 95 -9.76 -7.84 28.99
N ARG A 96 -10.80 -7.67 28.17
CA ARG A 96 -12.05 -7.00 28.53
C ARG A 96 -13.02 -7.94 29.26
N ALA A 97 -12.89 -9.25 29.06
CA ALA A 97 -13.71 -10.28 29.70
C ALA A 97 -13.17 -10.75 31.07
N LEU A 98 -12.03 -10.21 31.51
CA LEU A 98 -11.44 -10.37 32.84
C LEU A 98 -11.62 -9.06 33.62
#